data_AF-A0A9P3BJE1-F1
#
_entry.id   AF-A0A9P3BJE1-F1
#
_cell.length_a   1.000
_cell.length_b   1.000
_cell.length_c   1.000
_cell.angle_alpha   90.00
_cell.angle_beta   90.00
_cell.angle_gamma   90.00
#
_symmetry.space_group_name_H-M   'P 1'
#
loop_
_entity.id
_entity.type
_entity.pdbx_description
1 polymer ?
#
loop_
_entity_poly.entity_id
_entity_poly.type
_entity_poly.pdbx_seq_one_letter_code
_entity_poly.pdbx_strand_id
1 'polypeptide(L)'
;MHRGLRLLRRQFGITRTTHTGLYTAPIASSIYCKNYPHQGFHQNVAKMSNFDKFNGNTADKPPKNEMVYLPSVMSPNRKFGVFRKVLHTGLYSQFVAMEVPVNGEIGDEIHTVDQTLVFTHGKGKAIVAGKEQEVKEGDVVIVPAGTQHQFLNIGPVPLELVTVYAPAEHYTSTVHQTKAEGDAQEERGEDEAPEWSQRSKAENEKLGLVKGE
;
A
#
# COMPACT_ATOMS: atom_id res chain seq x y z
N MET A 1 -9.00 -36.48 -24.26
CA MET A 1 -8.98 -35.63 -25.48
C MET A 1 -10.41 -35.20 -25.78
N HIS A 2 -10.60 -33.96 -26.28
CA HIS A 2 -11.85 -33.19 -26.54
C HIS A 2 -12.30 -32.32 -25.34
N ARG A 3 -11.93 -31.02 -25.28
CA ARG A 3 -12.53 -29.85 -25.99
C ARG A 3 -14.05 -29.82 -25.74
N GLY A 4 -14.65 -28.95 -24.94
CA GLY A 4 -14.48 -27.50 -24.84
C GLY A 4 -15.56 -26.82 -25.69
N LEU A 5 -16.62 -26.28 -25.08
CA LEU A 5 -17.53 -25.34 -25.74
C LEU A 5 -18.19 -24.40 -24.72
N ARG A 6 -17.70 -23.15 -24.72
CA ARG A 6 -18.35 -21.97 -24.14
C ARG A 6 -19.59 -21.64 -24.99
N LEU A 7 -20.71 -21.32 -24.34
CA LEU A 7 -21.79 -20.54 -24.96
C LEU A 7 -22.00 -19.26 -24.16
N LEU A 8 -21.61 -18.12 -24.74
CA LEU A 8 -22.13 -16.82 -24.39
C LEU A 8 -22.07 -15.93 -25.63
N ARG A 9 -23.23 -15.45 -26.10
CA ARG A 9 -23.41 -14.21 -26.85
C ARG A 9 -24.91 -13.89 -26.94
N ARG A 10 -25.36 -12.93 -26.13
CA ARG A 10 -26.54 -12.10 -26.41
C ARG A 10 -26.03 -10.69 -26.64
N GLN A 11 -26.31 -10.16 -27.83
CA GLN A 11 -25.91 -8.82 -28.26
C GLN A 11 -27.17 -8.01 -28.48
N PHE A 12 -27.38 -6.98 -27.65
CA PHE A 12 -28.23 -5.81 -27.87
C PHE A 12 -27.39 -4.66 -27.29
N GLY A 13 -27.01 -3.57 -27.97
CA GLY A 13 -27.63 -2.89 -29.09
C GLY A 13 -28.34 -1.64 -28.58
N ILE A 14 -27.62 -0.64 -28.05
CA ILE A 14 -28.14 0.72 -27.82
C ILE A 14 -27.05 1.76 -28.10
N THR A 15 -27.30 2.58 -29.11
CA THR A 15 -26.61 3.79 -29.51
C THR A 15 -26.91 4.94 -28.55
N ARG A 16 -25.93 5.80 -28.24
CA ARG A 16 -26.19 7.12 -27.66
C ARG A 16 -25.23 8.17 -28.22
N THR A 17 -25.82 9.10 -28.97
CA THR A 17 -25.19 10.30 -29.53
C THR A 17 -25.39 11.45 -28.55
N THR A 18 -24.35 12.23 -28.23
CA THR A 18 -24.51 13.62 -27.77
C THR A 18 -23.37 14.50 -28.28
N HIS A 19 -23.78 15.64 -28.81
CA HIS A 19 -23.01 16.65 -29.53
C HIS A 19 -22.45 17.73 -28.57
N THR A 20 -21.19 18.12 -28.79
CA THR A 20 -20.60 19.48 -28.81
C THR A 20 -20.95 20.54 -27.75
N GLY A 21 -19.90 21.23 -27.25
CA GLY A 21 -20.01 22.60 -26.72
C GLY A 21 -18.79 23.13 -25.98
N LEU A 22 -17.73 23.52 -26.71
CA LEU A 22 -16.59 24.31 -26.22
C LEU A 22 -16.98 25.79 -26.06
N TYR A 23 -16.61 26.44 -24.96
CA TYR A 23 -16.34 27.88 -24.92
C TYR A 23 -15.29 28.22 -23.86
N THR A 24 -14.12 28.65 -24.31
CA THR A 24 -13.05 29.31 -23.53
C THR A 24 -12.85 30.72 -24.08
N ALA A 25 -12.73 31.72 -23.22
CA ALA A 25 -12.19 33.03 -23.58
C ALA A 25 -11.50 33.69 -22.37
N PRO A 26 -10.48 34.55 -22.61
CA PRO A 26 -9.33 34.73 -21.72
C PRO A 26 -9.40 36.04 -20.92
N ILE A 27 -8.55 36.16 -19.89
CA ILE A 27 -8.25 37.45 -19.26
C ILE A 27 -6.74 37.59 -19.16
N ALA A 28 -6.19 38.51 -19.95
CA ALA A 28 -4.86 39.05 -19.78
C ALA A 28 -4.96 40.31 -18.91
N SER A 29 -4.06 40.46 -17.94
CA SER A 29 -3.59 41.81 -17.60
C SER A 29 -2.19 41.78 -17.02
N SER A 30 -1.39 42.63 -17.65
CA SER A 30 0.00 42.97 -17.37
C SER A 30 0.10 43.77 -16.07
N ILE A 31 1.03 43.41 -15.19
CA ILE A 31 1.68 44.39 -14.30
C ILE A 31 3.18 44.09 -14.23
N TYR A 32 3.94 45.00 -14.85
CA TYR A 32 5.37 45.20 -14.67
C TYR A 32 5.62 45.91 -13.32
N CYS A 33 6.54 45.43 -12.48
CA CYS A 33 7.44 46.33 -11.74
C CYS A 33 8.72 45.62 -11.30
N LYS A 34 9.78 46.42 -11.21
CA LYS A 34 11.21 46.07 -11.28
C LYS A 34 11.79 45.56 -9.96
N ASN A 35 12.84 44.76 -10.13
CA ASN A 35 13.79 44.20 -9.17
C ASN A 35 14.31 45.15 -8.09
N TYR A 36 14.48 44.61 -6.88
CA TYR A 36 15.55 44.99 -5.93
C TYR A 36 16.33 43.73 -5.53
N PRO A 37 17.66 43.80 -5.38
CA PRO A 37 18.47 42.64 -5.05
C PRO A 37 18.50 42.44 -3.53
N HIS A 38 18.24 41.22 -3.06
CA HIS A 38 18.74 40.78 -1.76
C HIS A 38 19.49 39.46 -1.93
N GLN A 39 20.75 39.52 -1.48
CA GLN A 39 21.70 38.42 -1.42
C GLN A 39 21.10 37.20 -0.76
N GLY A 40 21.39 36.04 -1.37
CA GLY A 40 20.76 34.77 -1.03
C GLY A 40 21.11 34.24 0.35
N PHE A 41 20.18 33.43 0.86
CA PHE A 41 20.47 32.30 1.74
C PHE A 41 19.68 31.09 1.24
N HIS A 42 20.43 30.12 0.72
CA HIS A 42 20.24 28.67 0.71
C HIS A 42 18.82 28.06 0.58
N GLN A 43 18.60 27.55 -0.64
CA GLN A 43 17.75 26.45 -1.13
C GLN A 43 16.62 25.84 -0.27
N ASN A 44 15.41 25.95 -0.85
CA ASN A 44 14.44 24.89 -1.14
C ASN A 44 14.46 23.61 -0.29
N VAL A 45 13.38 23.42 0.47
CA VAL A 45 12.77 22.09 0.62
C VAL A 45 11.36 22.20 0.04
N ALA A 46 11.18 21.69 -1.18
CA ALA A 46 9.85 21.50 -1.73
C ALA A 46 9.03 20.68 -0.72
N LYS A 47 7.80 21.11 -0.42
CA LYS A 47 6.89 20.34 0.45
C LYS A 47 6.69 18.95 -0.17
N MET A 48 7.45 17.95 0.30
CA MET A 48 7.17 16.54 0.03
C MET A 48 5.72 16.28 0.40
N SER A 49 5.00 15.57 -0.46
CA SER A 49 3.65 15.17 -0.10
C SER A 49 3.71 14.37 1.21
N ASN A 50 2.65 14.41 2.02
CA ASN A 50 2.57 13.59 3.24
C ASN A 50 2.77 12.09 2.95
N PHE A 51 2.63 11.68 1.68
CA PHE A 51 2.90 10.34 1.19
C PHE A 51 4.40 10.04 1.07
N ASP A 52 5.17 10.94 0.48
CA ASP A 52 6.57 10.70 0.13
C ASP A 52 7.48 10.58 1.36
N LYS A 53 7.09 11.21 2.47
CA LYS A 53 7.84 11.12 3.75
C LYS A 53 7.89 9.71 4.33
N PHE A 54 7.03 8.81 3.84
CA PHE A 54 6.96 7.43 4.31
C PHE A 54 7.47 6.41 3.26
N ASN A 55 8.15 6.87 2.21
CA ASN A 55 8.69 5.97 1.20
C ASN A 55 10.11 5.53 1.60
N GLY A 56 10.25 4.25 1.93
CA GLY A 56 11.51 3.54 2.02
C GLY A 56 11.94 2.98 0.66
N ASN A 57 12.01 1.66 0.53
CA ASN A 57 12.32 1.00 -0.75
C ASN A 57 11.01 0.60 -1.45
N THR A 58 10.56 1.45 -2.37
CA THR A 58 9.38 1.18 -3.21
C THR A 58 9.74 0.95 -4.67
N ALA A 59 11.05 0.87 -4.98
CA ALA A 59 11.55 0.53 -6.30
C ALA A 59 11.62 -0.99 -6.46
N ASP A 60 11.39 -1.47 -7.67
CA ASP A 60 11.49 -2.90 -8.01
C ASP A 60 12.96 -3.33 -8.18
N LYS A 61 13.67 -3.31 -7.06
CA LYS A 61 15.03 -3.81 -6.91
C LYS A 61 15.34 -4.06 -5.44
N PRO A 62 16.31 -4.94 -5.15
CA PRO A 62 16.83 -5.13 -3.80
C PRO A 62 17.19 -3.79 -3.13
N PRO A 63 16.88 -3.62 -1.83
CA PRO A 63 17.22 -2.41 -1.09
C PRO A 63 18.74 -2.26 -1.00
N LYS A 64 19.18 -1.02 -0.81
CA LYS A 64 20.56 -0.77 -0.38
C LYS A 64 20.71 -1.12 1.10
N ASN A 65 21.93 -1.46 1.52
CA ASN A 65 22.28 -1.67 2.92
C ASN A 65 22.44 -0.31 3.65
N GLU A 66 21.35 0.44 3.73
CA GLU A 66 21.25 1.79 4.31
C GLU A 66 20.04 1.87 5.24
N MET A 67 20.06 2.80 6.20
CA MET A 67 18.94 3.00 7.12
C MET A 67 17.69 3.53 6.39
N VAL A 68 16.54 2.92 6.68
CA VAL A 68 15.24 3.45 6.32
C VAL A 68 14.57 4.00 7.57
N TYR A 69 14.37 5.32 7.61
CA TYR A 69 13.80 6.04 8.75
C TYR A 69 12.44 6.64 8.38
N LEU A 70 11.38 6.15 9.02
CA LEU A 70 9.99 6.56 8.77
C LEU A 70 9.44 7.28 10.01
N PRO A 71 9.72 8.60 10.18
CA PRO A 71 9.38 9.31 11.41
C PRO A 71 7.87 9.35 11.63
N SER A 72 7.44 8.99 12.84
CA SER A 72 6.03 9.04 13.26
C SER A 72 5.09 8.17 12.43
N VAL A 73 5.59 7.14 11.74
CA VAL A 73 4.76 6.19 10.97
C VAL A 73 3.78 5.41 11.84
N MET A 74 4.03 5.35 13.15
CA MET A 74 3.15 4.71 14.14
C MET A 74 2.21 5.70 14.84
N SER A 75 2.29 6.99 14.52
CA SER A 75 1.48 7.99 15.23
C SER A 75 0.00 7.85 14.86
N PRO A 76 -0.93 7.96 15.83
CA PRO A 76 -2.37 8.01 15.55
C PRO A 76 -2.80 9.29 14.81
N ASN A 77 -1.90 10.27 14.65
CA ASN A 77 -2.14 11.48 13.88
C ASN A 77 -1.68 11.37 12.42
N ARG A 78 -1.09 10.24 12.01
CA ARG A 78 -0.77 10.02 10.60
C ARG A 78 -2.06 9.88 9.81
N LYS A 79 -2.03 10.23 8.52
CA LYS A 79 -3.15 10.00 7.61
C LYS A 79 -2.60 9.60 6.26
N PHE A 80 -2.86 8.36 5.86
CA PHE A 80 -2.58 7.90 4.50
C PHE A 80 -3.82 8.08 3.64
N GLY A 81 -5.02 7.83 4.16
CA GLY A 81 -6.26 7.97 3.39
C GLY A 81 -6.36 6.99 2.23
N VAL A 82 -5.66 5.86 2.32
CA VAL A 82 -5.70 4.77 1.33
C VAL A 82 -5.76 3.43 2.07
N PHE A 83 -6.42 2.46 1.47
CA PHE A 83 -6.61 1.14 2.06
C PHE A 83 -5.29 0.40 2.32
N ARG A 84 -4.38 0.42 1.35
CA ARG A 84 -3.07 -0.25 1.45
C ARG A 84 -1.99 0.58 0.78
N LYS A 85 -0.82 0.66 1.41
CA LYS A 85 0.38 1.26 0.84
C LYS A 85 1.63 0.52 1.28
N VAL A 86 2.40 0.01 0.34
CA VAL A 86 3.75 -0.49 0.60
C VAL A 86 4.68 0.68 0.92
N LEU A 87 5.31 0.65 2.08
CA LEU A 87 6.25 1.68 2.53
C LEU A 87 7.69 1.26 2.28
N HIS A 88 8.02 -0.02 2.47
CA HIS A 88 9.35 -0.54 2.23
C HIS A 88 9.32 -2.04 1.94
N THR A 89 9.96 -2.47 0.86
CA THR A 89 10.21 -3.89 0.58
C THR A 89 11.69 -4.21 0.80
N GLY A 90 11.95 -5.10 1.75
CA GLY A 90 13.27 -5.63 2.06
C GLY A 90 13.54 -6.98 1.40
N LEU A 91 14.72 -7.56 1.66
CA LEU A 91 15.07 -8.90 1.14
C LEU A 91 14.25 -10.04 1.75
N TYR A 92 13.75 -9.85 2.98
CA TYR A 92 13.12 -10.90 3.79
C TYR A 92 11.78 -10.48 4.41
N SER A 93 11.39 -9.21 4.22
CA SER A 93 10.17 -8.68 4.81
C SER A 93 9.66 -7.45 4.07
N GLN A 94 8.37 -7.17 4.16
CA GLN A 94 7.74 -5.97 3.59
C GLN A 94 6.95 -5.23 4.66
N PHE A 95 7.15 -3.91 4.73
CA PHE A 95 6.47 -3.02 5.65
C PHE A 95 5.40 -2.20 4.92
N VAL A 96 4.16 -2.32 5.38
CA VAL A 96 2.97 -1.81 4.70
C VAL A 96 2.12 -1.02 5.71
N ALA A 97 1.51 0.07 5.26
CA ALA A 97 0.48 0.79 6.01
C ALA A 97 -0.91 0.47 5.46
N MET A 98 -1.89 0.36 6.36
CA MET A 98 -3.29 0.17 5.98
C MET A 98 -4.23 1.07 6.78
N GLU A 99 -5.32 1.46 6.14
CA GLU A 99 -6.42 2.21 6.75
C GLU A 99 -7.74 1.54 6.35
N VAL A 100 -8.42 0.94 7.33
CA VAL A 100 -9.69 0.24 7.11
C VAL A 100 -10.83 1.20 7.48
N PRO A 101 -11.73 1.53 6.53
CA PRO A 101 -12.82 2.47 6.79
C PRO A 101 -13.78 1.93 7.87
N VAL A 102 -14.61 2.81 8.42
CA VAL A 102 -15.66 2.43 9.39
C VAL A 102 -16.57 1.37 8.76
N ASN A 103 -16.86 0.30 9.50
CA ASN A 103 -17.58 -0.90 9.03
C ASN A 103 -16.86 -1.66 7.90
N GLY A 104 -15.62 -1.31 7.59
CA GLY A 104 -14.79 -2.00 6.61
C GLY A 104 -14.05 -3.19 7.20
N GLU A 105 -13.38 -3.92 6.31
CA GLU A 105 -12.53 -5.06 6.63
C GLU A 105 -11.28 -5.08 5.75
N ILE A 106 -10.30 -5.90 6.13
CA ILE A 106 -9.15 -6.22 5.27
C ILE A 106 -9.52 -7.30 4.26
N GLY A 107 -10.19 -8.37 4.71
CA GLY A 107 -10.57 -9.53 3.91
C GLY A 107 -10.40 -10.83 4.70
N ASP A 108 -10.99 -11.91 4.21
CA ASP A 108 -10.77 -13.28 4.69
C ASP A 108 -9.61 -13.90 3.89
N GLU A 109 -8.40 -13.79 4.43
CA GLU A 109 -7.16 -14.05 3.72
C GLU A 109 -6.42 -15.28 4.27
N ILE A 110 -5.66 -15.94 3.38
CA ILE A 110 -4.68 -16.97 3.71
C ILE A 110 -3.45 -16.70 2.83
N HIS A 111 -2.31 -16.40 3.46
CA HIS A 111 -1.03 -16.23 2.74
C HIS A 111 -0.05 -17.33 3.12
N THR A 112 0.98 -17.52 2.30
CA THR A 112 2.08 -18.47 2.58
C THR A 112 3.23 -17.85 3.38
N VAL A 113 3.07 -16.60 3.83
CA VAL A 113 4.05 -15.82 4.58
C VAL A 113 3.56 -15.56 6.00
N ASP A 114 4.48 -15.31 6.93
CA ASP A 114 4.08 -14.80 8.25
C ASP A 114 3.68 -13.33 8.14
N GLN A 115 2.65 -12.92 8.90
CA GLN A 115 2.20 -11.53 8.96
C GLN A 115 2.13 -11.05 10.41
N THR A 116 2.69 -9.87 10.68
CA THR A 116 2.58 -9.18 11.97
C THR A 116 1.90 -7.85 11.79
N LEU A 117 0.76 -7.66 12.44
CA LEU A 117 -0.04 -6.44 12.38
C LEU A 117 0.09 -5.66 13.69
N VAL A 118 0.42 -4.39 13.60
CA VAL A 118 0.52 -3.47 14.74
C VAL A 118 -0.51 -2.37 14.57
N PHE A 119 -1.46 -2.32 15.49
CA PHE A 119 -2.59 -1.38 15.43
C PHE A 119 -2.16 -0.03 16.00
N THR A 120 -2.31 1.03 15.20
CA THR A 120 -1.83 2.39 15.52
C THR A 120 -2.94 3.36 15.85
N HIS A 121 -4.17 3.09 15.44
CA HIS A 121 -5.34 3.91 15.77
C HIS A 121 -6.65 3.15 15.54
N GLY A 122 -7.73 3.56 16.22
CA GLY A 122 -9.07 2.98 16.07
C GLY A 122 -9.30 1.72 16.90
N LYS A 123 -10.43 1.04 16.64
CA LYS A 123 -10.85 -0.20 17.32
C LYS A 123 -11.25 -1.24 16.28
N GLY A 124 -10.68 -2.43 16.39
CA GLY A 124 -10.92 -3.52 15.46
C GLY A 124 -11.30 -4.83 16.16
N LYS A 125 -11.66 -5.82 15.35
CA LYS A 125 -11.80 -7.22 15.75
C LYS A 125 -10.91 -8.08 14.85
N ALA A 126 -9.97 -8.79 15.45
CA ALA A 126 -9.17 -9.80 14.80
C ALA A 126 -9.87 -11.16 14.93
N ILE A 127 -9.93 -11.91 13.84
CA ILE A 127 -10.39 -13.29 13.79
C ILE A 127 -9.26 -14.10 13.17
N VAL A 128 -8.58 -14.94 13.95
CA VAL A 128 -7.43 -15.73 13.48
C VAL A 128 -7.65 -17.19 13.85
N ALA A 129 -7.67 -18.08 12.86
CA ALA A 129 -8.01 -19.49 13.04
C ALA A 129 -9.33 -19.70 13.84
N GLY A 130 -10.32 -18.84 13.59
CA GLY A 130 -11.62 -18.83 14.28
C GLY A 130 -11.60 -18.25 15.70
N LYS A 131 -10.46 -17.85 16.25
CA LYS A 131 -10.37 -17.15 17.54
C LYS A 131 -10.58 -15.65 17.36
N GLU A 132 -11.54 -15.10 18.08
CA GLU A 132 -11.83 -13.66 18.07
C GLU A 132 -11.09 -12.90 19.19
N GLN A 133 -10.64 -11.68 18.88
CA GLN A 133 -10.03 -10.75 19.83
C GLN A 133 -10.34 -9.31 19.41
N GLU A 134 -10.85 -8.48 20.32
CA GLU A 134 -10.88 -7.03 20.10
C GLU A 134 -9.47 -6.45 20.19
N VAL A 135 -9.12 -5.56 19.26
CA VAL A 135 -7.81 -4.91 19.16
C VAL A 135 -7.95 -3.40 19.10
N LYS A 136 -6.96 -2.69 19.60
CA LYS A 136 -6.89 -1.22 19.61
C LYS A 136 -5.45 -0.73 19.46
N GLU A 137 -5.27 0.59 19.45
CA GLU A 137 -3.96 1.23 19.45
C GLU A 137 -3.00 0.61 20.50
N GLY A 138 -1.82 0.20 20.03
CA GLY A 138 -0.78 -0.44 20.83
C GLY A 138 -0.81 -1.97 20.84
N ASP A 139 -1.89 -2.59 20.36
CA ASP A 139 -1.98 -4.05 20.27
C ASP A 139 -1.23 -4.59 19.05
N VAL A 140 -0.81 -5.85 19.15
CA VAL A 140 -0.12 -6.60 18.09
C VAL A 140 -0.83 -7.93 17.87
N VAL A 141 -1.05 -8.30 16.62
CA VAL A 141 -1.52 -9.64 16.22
C VAL A 141 -0.49 -10.24 15.27
N ILE A 142 -0.13 -11.50 15.52
CA ILE A 142 0.79 -12.27 14.69
C ILE A 142 -0.03 -13.41 14.07
N VAL A 143 0.04 -13.51 12.75
CA VAL A 143 -0.62 -14.53 11.93
C VAL A 143 0.48 -15.40 11.31
N PRO A 144 0.61 -16.66 11.74
CA PRO A 144 1.53 -17.60 11.11
C PRO A 144 1.11 -17.95 9.68
N ALA A 145 2.09 -18.23 8.81
CA ALA A 145 1.86 -18.68 7.44
C ALA A 145 0.83 -19.82 7.34
N GLY A 146 -0.04 -19.72 6.34
CA GLY A 146 -1.11 -20.70 6.09
C GLY A 146 -2.31 -20.60 7.05
N THR A 147 -2.36 -19.57 7.90
CA THR A 147 -3.46 -19.37 8.86
C THR A 147 -4.52 -18.45 8.27
N GLN A 148 -5.77 -18.89 8.26
CA GLN A 148 -6.91 -18.04 7.91
C GLN A 148 -7.07 -16.91 8.93
N HIS A 149 -7.25 -15.68 8.43
CA HIS A 149 -7.41 -14.51 9.26
C HIS A 149 -8.26 -13.42 8.61
N GLN A 150 -8.92 -12.63 9.45
CA GLN A 150 -9.73 -11.48 9.05
C GLN A 150 -9.64 -10.39 10.11
N PHE A 151 -9.65 -9.14 9.65
CA PHE A 151 -9.65 -7.96 10.51
C PHE A 151 -10.78 -7.01 10.13
N LEU A 152 -11.63 -6.70 11.11
CA LEU A 152 -12.81 -5.88 10.98
C LEU A 152 -12.62 -4.56 11.72
N ASN A 153 -13.06 -3.45 11.14
CA ASN A 153 -13.23 -2.21 11.88
C ASN A 153 -14.59 -2.23 12.61
N ILE A 154 -14.55 -2.19 13.94
CA ILE A 154 -15.75 -2.17 14.81
C ILE A 154 -15.92 -0.83 15.55
N GLY A 155 -15.06 0.15 15.25
CA GLY A 155 -15.05 1.46 15.88
C GLY A 155 -15.74 2.54 15.03
N PRO A 156 -15.91 3.75 15.60
CA PRO A 156 -16.54 4.87 14.90
C PRO A 156 -15.55 5.69 14.03
N VAL A 157 -14.28 5.28 13.97
CA VAL A 157 -13.20 5.94 13.21
C VAL A 157 -12.45 4.89 12.38
N PRO A 158 -11.67 5.28 11.36
CA PRO A 158 -10.83 4.33 10.63
C PRO A 158 -9.91 3.53 11.57
N LEU A 159 -9.75 2.24 11.28
CA LEU A 159 -8.79 1.37 11.93
C LEU A 159 -7.48 1.49 11.17
N GLU A 160 -6.46 2.03 11.82
CA GLU A 160 -5.15 2.23 11.21
C GLU A 160 -4.16 1.24 11.80
N LEU A 161 -3.34 0.67 10.92
CA LEU A 161 -2.29 -0.26 11.31
C LEU A 161 -1.10 -0.18 10.35
N VAL A 162 0.02 -0.74 10.80
CA VAL A 162 1.08 -1.18 9.91
C VAL A 162 1.17 -2.69 9.98
N THR A 163 1.62 -3.31 8.90
CA THR A 163 1.85 -4.75 8.84
C THR A 163 3.23 -5.05 8.28
N VAL A 164 3.83 -6.12 8.80
CA VAL A 164 5.05 -6.73 8.28
C VAL A 164 4.68 -8.08 7.69
N TYR A 165 4.89 -8.27 6.40
CA TYR A 165 4.91 -9.59 5.76
C TYR A 165 6.34 -10.13 5.75
N ALA A 166 6.55 -11.43 5.96
CA ALA A 166 7.84 -12.09 5.84
C ALA A 166 7.73 -13.47 5.16
N PRO A 167 8.16 -13.64 3.89
CA PRO A 167 8.69 -12.63 2.94
C PRO A 167 7.62 -11.61 2.46
N ALA A 168 7.96 -10.78 1.47
CA ALA A 168 7.03 -9.78 0.93
C ALA A 168 5.80 -10.43 0.27
N GLU A 169 4.65 -9.76 0.32
CA GLU A 169 3.39 -10.23 -0.28
C GLU A 169 3.01 -9.42 -1.52
N HIS A 170 3.20 -8.10 -1.48
CA HIS A 170 2.73 -7.17 -2.52
C HIS A 170 3.85 -6.65 -3.42
N TYR A 171 3.50 -6.06 -4.55
CA TYR A 171 4.46 -5.36 -5.40
C TYR A 171 5.05 -4.13 -4.69
N THR A 172 6.31 -3.74 -4.99
CA THR A 172 7.05 -2.78 -4.15
C THR A 172 6.46 -1.38 -4.11
N SER A 173 5.73 -0.98 -5.15
CA SER A 173 5.11 0.34 -5.27
C SER A 173 3.60 0.33 -5.05
N THR A 174 3.05 -0.75 -4.50
CA THR A 174 1.61 -0.93 -4.37
C THR A 174 0.97 0.15 -3.51
N VAL A 175 -0.10 0.73 -4.08
CA VAL A 175 -1.01 1.67 -3.42
C VAL A 175 -2.43 1.32 -3.87
N HIS A 176 -3.27 0.90 -2.94
CA HIS A 176 -4.68 0.63 -3.18
C HIS A 176 -5.50 1.71 -2.49
N GLN A 177 -6.30 2.48 -3.25
CA GLN A 177 -7.20 3.47 -2.66
C GLN A 177 -8.31 2.80 -1.85
N THR A 178 -8.78 1.64 -2.33
CA THR A 178 -9.87 0.89 -1.72
C THR A 178 -9.55 -0.60 -1.68
N LYS A 179 -10.23 -1.34 -0.80
CA LYS A 179 -10.18 -2.81 -0.78
C LYS A 179 -10.53 -3.40 -2.15
N ALA A 180 -11.63 -2.94 -2.76
CA ALA A 180 -12.10 -3.45 -4.05
C ALA A 180 -11.07 -3.26 -5.19
N GLU A 181 -10.30 -2.16 -5.15
CA GLU A 181 -9.19 -1.97 -6.08
C GLU A 181 -8.07 -2.99 -5.84
N GLY A 182 -7.71 -3.21 -4.57
CA GLY A 182 -6.70 -4.19 -4.18
C GLY A 182 -7.07 -5.61 -4.58
N ASP A 183 -8.26 -6.08 -4.18
CA ASP A 183 -8.79 -7.39 -4.54
C ASP A 183 -8.75 -7.61 -6.07
N ALA A 184 -9.08 -6.58 -6.85
CA ALA A 184 -9.10 -6.68 -8.30
C ALA A 184 -7.69 -6.69 -8.91
N GLN A 185 -6.71 -5.98 -8.34
CA GLN A 185 -5.31 -6.03 -8.78
C GLN A 185 -4.68 -7.39 -8.45
N GLU A 186 -4.95 -7.93 -7.26
CA GLU A 186 -4.54 -9.26 -6.83
C GLU A 186 -5.13 -10.35 -7.74
N GLU A 187 -6.44 -10.31 -8.05
CA GLU A 187 -7.07 -11.28 -8.97
C GLU A 187 -6.47 -11.24 -10.38
N ARG A 188 -5.98 -10.07 -10.82
CA ARG A 188 -5.31 -9.91 -12.13
C ARG A 188 -3.82 -10.26 -12.08
N GLY A 189 -3.24 -10.55 -10.91
CA GLY A 189 -1.81 -10.78 -10.72
C GLY A 189 -0.96 -9.52 -10.95
N GLU A 190 -1.53 -8.34 -10.71
CA GLU A 190 -0.86 -7.04 -10.85
C GLU A 190 -0.16 -6.57 -9.56
N ASP A 191 -0.44 -7.23 -8.44
CA ASP A 191 0.09 -6.92 -7.11
C ASP A 191 0.90 -8.08 -6.51
N GLU A 192 1.84 -8.60 -7.29
CA GLU A 192 2.68 -9.73 -6.89
C GLU A 192 4.01 -9.25 -6.29
N ALA A 193 4.45 -9.90 -5.22
CA ALA A 193 5.79 -9.67 -4.67
C ALA A 193 6.88 -9.94 -5.72
N PRO A 194 7.92 -9.11 -5.79
CA PRO A 194 8.99 -9.33 -6.76
C PRO A 194 9.81 -10.57 -6.39
N GLU A 195 10.23 -11.36 -7.39
CA GLU A 195 10.96 -12.63 -7.17
C GLU A 195 12.19 -12.48 -6.28
N TRP A 196 12.88 -11.34 -6.32
CA TRP A 196 14.07 -11.10 -5.51
C TRP A 196 13.78 -11.04 -4.00
N SER A 197 12.55 -10.71 -3.62
CA SER A 197 12.10 -10.65 -2.22
C SER A 197 11.71 -12.02 -1.66
N GLN A 198 11.63 -13.04 -2.52
CA GLN A 198 11.26 -14.42 -2.16
C GLN A 198 12.49 -15.33 -1.95
N ARG A 199 13.69 -14.81 -2.18
CA ARG A 199 14.93 -15.58 -2.11
C ARG A 199 15.29 -15.94 -0.68
N SER A 200 15.87 -17.12 -0.52
CA SER A 200 16.44 -17.57 0.75
C SER A 200 17.65 -16.73 1.18
N LYS A 201 18.03 -16.86 2.46
CA LYS A 201 19.27 -16.30 2.99
C LYS A 201 20.49 -16.73 2.17
N ALA A 202 20.63 -18.03 1.89
CA ALA A 202 21.77 -18.59 1.17
C ALA A 202 21.91 -18.03 -0.26
N GLU A 203 20.79 -17.83 -0.96
CA GLU A 203 20.79 -17.21 -2.29
C GLU A 203 21.24 -15.76 -2.24
N ASN A 204 20.74 -14.98 -1.28
CA ASN A 204 21.12 -13.58 -1.12
C ASN A 204 22.58 -13.41 -0.67
N GLU A 205 23.13 -14.34 0.12
CA GLU A 205 24.56 -14.40 0.46
C GLU A 205 25.43 -14.73 -0.76
N LYS A 206 25.02 -15.72 -1.56
CA LYS A 206 25.72 -16.09 -2.81
C LYS A 206 25.76 -14.94 -3.81
N LEU A 207 24.72 -14.10 -3.84
CA LEU A 207 24.65 -12.89 -4.67
C LEU A 207 25.41 -11.70 -4.08
N GLY A 208 25.96 -11.81 -2.87
CA GLY A 208 26.66 -10.74 -2.18
C GLY A 208 25.77 -9.59 -1.68
N LEU A 209 24.44 -9.81 -1.65
CA LEU A 209 23.47 -8.82 -1.16
C LEU A 209 23.48 -8.76 0.38
N VAL A 210 23.75 -9.91 1.00
CA VAL A 210 23.93 -10.04 2.46
C VAL A 210 25.34 -10.54 2.72
N LYS A 211 26.01 -9.89 3.69
CA LYS A 211 27.27 -10.40 4.22
C LYS A 211 26.92 -11.42 5.29
N GLY A 212 27.21 -12.69 5.03
CA GLY A 212 27.18 -13.73 6.06
C GLY A 212 28.22 -13.42 7.15
N GLU A 213 27.96 -13.93 8.35
CA GLU A 213 28.94 -13.95 9.45
C GLU A 213 29.99 -15.04 9.24
#